data_AF-A0A3B6NW00-F1
#
_entry.id   AF-A0A3B6NW00-F1
#
_cell.length_a   1.000
_cell.length_b   1.000
_cell.length_c   1.000
_cell.angle_alpha   90.00
_cell.angle_beta   90.00
_cell.angle_gamma   90.00
#
_symmetry.space_group_name_H-M   'P 1'
#
loop_
_entity.id
_entity.type
_entity.pdbx_description
1 polymer ?
#
loop_
_entity_poly.entity_id
_entity_poly.type
_entity_poly.pdbx_seq_one_letter_code
_entity_poly.pdbx_strand_id
1 'polypeptide(L)'
;MAEEPSAKRPRGETFDQSTEVNDVQVPGQKQHYKVHLKEVDIHGKEKLDVVCTSNPEEADKMISRILKRLYGLYPQYISVDVEYTREDQPPQRVAVLQLCMEELCLVYHITVATKWPKSLRPFLKEDRLYTFVGFSIEGDKEMLRSSGLEINPDKYVDIQRKWRVPFKGRKRYHSLVDVAGSVIHPFYKQMKDKIDRVEDHKLWGISPLPNYLIEYASIDAYATYESWKRIENIREGLESEKEA
;
A
#
# COMPACT_ATOMS: atom_id res chain seq x y z
N MET A 1 2.24 22.71 -69.58
CA MET A 1 1.61 21.89 -68.53
C MET A 1 2.53 21.95 -67.34
N ALA A 2 2.03 22.55 -66.25
CA ALA A 2 2.83 22.97 -65.10
C ALA A 2 3.09 21.81 -64.14
N GLU A 3 4.31 21.76 -63.60
CA GLU A 3 4.77 20.81 -62.59
C GLU A 3 4.04 21.02 -61.24
N GLU A 4 3.54 19.94 -60.65
CA GLU A 4 3.01 19.92 -59.28
C GLU A 4 4.15 19.88 -58.26
N PRO A 5 4.13 20.69 -57.18
CA PRO A 5 5.09 20.59 -56.10
C PRO A 5 4.63 19.59 -55.02
N SER A 6 5.50 18.62 -54.77
CA SER A 6 5.42 17.63 -53.69
C SER A 6 5.39 18.29 -52.31
N ALA A 7 4.25 18.18 -51.62
CA ALA A 7 4.08 18.63 -50.24
C ALA A 7 4.64 17.59 -49.26
N LYS A 8 5.81 17.89 -48.71
CA LYS A 8 6.40 17.16 -47.57
C LYS A 8 5.51 17.34 -46.33
N ARG A 9 5.01 16.24 -45.77
CA ARG A 9 4.35 16.22 -44.46
C ARG A 9 5.38 16.56 -43.37
N PRO A 10 5.11 17.51 -42.45
CA PRO A 10 5.96 17.68 -41.28
C PRO A 10 5.79 16.44 -40.39
N ARG A 11 6.94 15.84 -40.03
CA ARG A 11 7.08 14.86 -38.96
C ARG A 11 6.42 15.42 -37.71
N GLY A 12 5.43 14.70 -37.17
CA GLY A 12 4.85 15.01 -35.88
C GLY A 12 5.94 15.06 -34.83
N GLU A 13 6.05 16.21 -34.17
CA GLU A 13 6.84 16.36 -32.96
C GLU A 13 6.24 15.41 -31.91
N THR A 14 7.05 14.45 -31.49
CA THR A 14 6.77 13.60 -30.34
C THR A 14 6.72 14.50 -29.09
N PHE A 15 5.52 14.89 -28.68
CA PHE A 15 5.25 15.35 -27.32
C PHE A 15 5.40 14.14 -26.41
N ASP A 16 6.62 13.91 -25.89
CA ASP A 16 6.81 13.03 -24.75
C ASP A 16 7.79 13.66 -23.77
N GLN A 17 7.25 14.59 -22.99
CA GLN A 17 7.74 14.93 -21.67
C GLN A 17 6.51 15.00 -20.78
N SER A 18 6.08 13.84 -20.26
CA SER A 18 5.21 13.81 -19.10
C SER A 18 5.95 14.50 -17.96
N THR A 19 5.69 15.80 -17.79
CA THR A 19 6.11 16.53 -16.62
C THR A 19 5.31 15.92 -15.48
N GLU A 20 5.92 14.96 -14.79
CA GLU A 20 5.33 14.25 -13.68
C GLU A 20 4.94 15.30 -12.62
N VAL A 21 3.67 15.72 -12.61
CA VAL A 21 3.21 16.85 -11.80
C VAL A 21 3.43 16.51 -10.33
N ASN A 22 4.14 17.37 -9.60
CA ASN A 22 4.49 17.18 -8.19
C ASN A 22 3.27 17.36 -7.26
N ASP A 23 2.27 18.10 -7.72
CA ASP A 23 1.05 18.35 -6.96
C ASP A 23 0.10 17.15 -7.05
N VAL A 24 -0.55 16.84 -5.93
CA VAL A 24 -1.52 15.75 -5.84
C VAL A 24 -2.85 16.23 -6.43
N GLN A 25 -3.22 15.67 -7.58
CA GLN A 25 -4.43 16.05 -8.33
C GLN A 25 -5.70 15.36 -7.83
N VAL A 26 -5.63 14.57 -6.76
CA VAL A 26 -6.80 13.92 -6.15
C VAL A 26 -7.68 14.99 -5.47
N PRO A 27 -8.99 15.09 -5.77
CA PRO A 27 -9.88 16.06 -5.12
C PRO A 27 -9.97 15.86 -3.60
N GLY A 28 -10.06 16.96 -2.85
CA GLY A 28 -10.19 16.97 -1.40
C GLY A 28 -9.82 18.32 -0.79
N GLN A 29 -10.27 18.60 0.43
CA GLN A 29 -9.82 19.79 1.15
C GLN A 29 -8.35 19.61 1.55
N LYS A 30 -7.47 20.30 0.85
CA LYS A 30 -6.02 20.15 1.02
C LYS A 30 -5.57 20.77 2.34
N GLN A 31 -4.91 19.97 3.18
CA GLN A 31 -4.40 20.41 4.47
C GLN A 31 -3.28 19.49 4.93
N HIS A 32 -2.17 20.07 5.41
CA HIS A 32 -1.11 19.32 6.07
C HIS A 32 -1.47 19.01 7.51
N TYR A 33 -1.36 17.73 7.89
CA TYR A 33 -1.44 17.31 9.27
C TYR A 33 -0.57 16.08 9.52
N LYS A 34 -0.29 15.80 10.79
CA LYS A 34 0.39 14.60 11.26
C LYS A 34 -0.25 14.12 12.54
N VAL A 35 -0.52 12.81 12.61
CA VAL A 35 -0.86 12.09 13.83
C VAL A 35 0.20 11.01 14.03
N HIS A 36 0.73 10.92 15.25
CA HIS A 36 1.69 9.88 15.63
C HIS A 36 1.03 9.01 16.70
N LEU A 37 0.82 7.73 16.40
CA LEU A 37 0.40 6.73 17.39
C LEU A 37 1.63 5.88 17.72
N LYS A 38 2.19 6.04 18.92
CA LYS A 38 3.46 5.40 19.29
C LYS A 38 3.33 3.93 19.69
N GLU A 39 2.11 3.46 19.93
CA GLU A 39 1.89 2.19 20.61
C GLU A 39 0.55 1.56 20.20
N VAL A 40 0.30 1.40 18.89
CA VAL A 40 -0.88 0.63 18.45
C VAL A 40 -0.65 -0.83 18.84
N ASP A 41 -1.51 -1.34 19.72
CA ASP A 41 -1.41 -2.70 20.25
C ASP A 41 -1.63 -3.72 19.12
N ILE A 42 -0.61 -4.56 18.91
CA ILE A 42 -0.68 -5.79 18.12
C ILE A 42 -0.54 -6.99 19.06
N HIS A 43 -0.85 -8.19 18.57
CA HIS A 43 -0.67 -9.40 19.38
C HIS A 43 0.77 -9.49 19.93
N GLY A 44 0.91 -9.60 21.25
CA GLY A 44 2.19 -9.75 21.95
C GLY A 44 2.56 -8.53 22.79
N LYS A 45 3.87 -8.29 22.98
CA LYS A 45 4.41 -7.05 23.58
C LYS A 45 4.89 -6.06 22.52
N GLU A 46 4.67 -6.36 21.25
CA GLU A 46 5.07 -5.54 20.12
C GLU A 46 4.09 -4.37 19.95
N LYS A 47 4.60 -3.25 19.45
CA LYS A 47 3.87 -1.99 19.30
C LYS A 47 4.24 -1.36 17.97
N LEU A 48 3.25 -0.91 17.21
CA LEU A 48 3.51 -0.22 15.94
C LEU A 48 3.86 1.24 16.17
N ASP A 49 4.87 1.70 15.45
CA ASP A 49 5.19 3.11 15.26
C ASP A 49 4.49 3.62 13.99
N VAL A 50 3.34 4.26 14.22
CA VAL A 50 2.45 4.69 13.14
C VAL A 50 2.56 6.19 12.91
N VAL A 51 2.89 6.58 11.69
CA VAL A 51 2.76 7.96 11.22
C VAL A 51 1.60 8.06 10.23
N CYS A 52 0.53 8.74 10.62
CA CYS A 52 -0.52 9.16 9.71
C CYS A 52 -0.28 10.60 9.30
N THR A 53 -0.19 10.89 8.00
CA THR A 53 0.11 12.25 7.54
C THR A 53 -0.31 12.52 6.11
N SER A 54 -0.59 13.79 5.82
CA SER A 54 -0.67 14.36 4.46
C SER A 54 0.51 15.29 4.16
N ASN A 55 1.46 15.42 5.09
CA ASN A 55 2.68 16.20 4.91
C ASN A 55 3.73 15.35 4.18
N PRO A 56 4.22 15.81 3.00
CA PRO A 56 5.16 15.04 2.20
C PRO A 56 6.52 14.86 2.90
N GLU A 57 7.00 15.83 3.66
CA GLU A 57 8.27 15.72 4.38
C GLU A 57 8.22 14.68 5.50
N GLU A 58 7.08 14.57 6.21
CA GLU A 58 6.87 13.56 7.24
C GLU A 58 6.72 12.14 6.66
N ALA A 59 6.06 12.03 5.50
CA ALA A 59 6.02 10.78 4.73
C ALA A 59 7.42 10.36 4.26
N ASP A 60 8.22 11.30 3.71
CA ASP A 60 9.61 11.06 3.29
C ASP A 60 10.49 10.59 4.47
N LYS A 61 10.28 11.14 5.68
CA LYS A 61 10.96 10.68 6.89
C LYS A 61 10.62 9.23 7.22
N MET A 62 9.35 8.84 7.16
CA MET A 62 8.95 7.46 7.43
C MET A 62 9.47 6.50 6.36
N ILE A 63 9.35 6.85 5.08
CA ILE A 63 9.93 6.08 3.97
C ILE A 63 11.44 5.88 4.17
N SER A 64 12.16 6.93 4.55
CA SER A 64 13.60 6.84 4.85
C SER A 64 13.91 5.90 6.01
N ARG A 65 13.04 5.82 7.03
CA ARG A 65 13.21 4.88 8.16
C ARG A 65 12.99 3.44 7.73
N ILE A 66 11.95 3.18 6.93
CA ILE A 66 11.66 1.88 6.32
C ILE A 66 12.86 1.45 5.46
N LEU A 67 13.36 2.32 4.58
CA LEU A 67 14.52 2.04 3.73
C LEU A 67 15.78 1.72 4.55
N LYS A 68 16.06 2.47 5.62
CA LYS A 68 17.19 2.18 6.52
C LYS A 68 17.08 0.80 7.19
N ARG A 69 15.86 0.34 7.50
CA ARG A 69 15.63 -0.98 8.12
C ARG A 69 15.88 -2.12 7.13
N LEU A 70 15.60 -1.92 5.84
CA LEU A 70 15.82 -2.92 4.79
C LEU A 70 17.28 -3.34 4.61
N TYR A 71 18.24 -2.42 4.79
CA TYR A 71 19.66 -2.69 4.54
C TYR A 71 20.30 -3.81 5.41
N GLY A 72 19.59 -4.34 6.41
CA GLY A 72 20.04 -5.45 7.25
C GLY A 72 19.23 -6.73 7.15
N LEU A 73 18.22 -6.80 6.28
CA LEU A 73 17.24 -7.89 6.24
C LEU A 73 17.28 -8.61 4.89
N TYR A 74 17.05 -9.93 4.89
CA TYR A 74 16.80 -10.72 3.68
C TYR A 74 15.90 -11.91 4.02
N PRO A 75 14.85 -12.20 3.24
CA PRO A 75 14.27 -11.39 2.15
C PRO A 75 13.59 -10.10 2.64
N GLN A 76 13.37 -9.15 1.70
CA GLN A 76 12.92 -7.78 1.98
C GLN A 76 11.52 -7.52 1.42
N TYR A 77 10.52 -7.41 2.30
CA TYR A 77 9.13 -7.14 1.94
C TYR A 77 8.61 -5.87 2.58
N ILE A 78 7.69 -5.19 1.90
CA ILE A 78 6.95 -4.04 2.41
C ILE A 78 5.49 -4.29 2.11
N SER A 79 4.62 -4.28 3.10
CA SER A 79 3.19 -4.36 2.82
C SER A 79 2.68 -3.08 2.23
N VAL A 80 1.75 -3.20 1.29
CA VAL A 80 1.02 -2.09 0.72
C VAL A 80 -0.47 -2.42 0.73
N ASP A 81 -1.25 -1.41 1.08
CA ASP A 81 -2.71 -1.44 1.02
C ASP A 81 -3.21 -0.05 0.67
N VAL A 82 -4.48 0.06 0.28
CA VAL A 82 -5.13 1.34 0.02
C VAL A 82 -6.56 1.38 0.55
N GLU A 83 -7.01 2.57 0.91
CA GLU A 83 -8.41 2.83 1.20
C GLU A 83 -8.96 3.89 0.25
N TYR A 84 -10.26 3.82 0.02
CA TYR A 84 -10.90 4.55 -1.06
C TYR A 84 -11.79 5.68 -0.58
N THR A 85 -11.99 6.68 -1.44
CA THR A 85 -13.08 7.64 -1.25
C THR A 85 -14.45 6.93 -1.29
N ARG A 86 -15.48 7.64 -0.83
CA ARG A 86 -16.84 7.07 -0.71
C ARG A 86 -17.35 6.54 -2.05
N GLU A 87 -17.91 5.33 -2.04
CA GLU A 87 -18.51 4.70 -3.23
C GLU A 87 -19.78 5.43 -3.71
N ASP A 88 -20.51 6.04 -2.77
CA ASP A 88 -21.73 6.81 -3.06
C ASP A 88 -21.47 8.16 -3.75
N GLN A 89 -20.20 8.52 -3.95
CA GLN A 89 -19.77 9.76 -4.62
C GLN A 89 -18.69 9.47 -5.67
N PRO A 90 -19.05 8.90 -6.83
CA PRO A 90 -18.10 8.64 -7.90
C PRO A 90 -17.54 9.93 -8.53
N PRO A 91 -16.33 9.90 -9.14
CA PRO A 91 -15.47 8.72 -9.28
C PRO A 91 -14.72 8.40 -7.98
N GLN A 92 -14.65 7.11 -7.66
CA GLN A 92 -13.87 6.63 -6.52
C GLN A 92 -12.36 6.77 -6.82
N ARG A 93 -11.58 7.13 -5.80
CA ARG A 93 -10.13 7.31 -5.87
C ARG A 93 -9.45 6.76 -4.62
N VAL A 94 -8.14 6.60 -4.70
CA VAL A 94 -7.34 6.28 -3.51
C VAL A 94 -7.34 7.47 -2.56
N ALA A 95 -7.84 7.25 -1.35
CA ALA A 95 -7.88 8.22 -0.27
C ALA A 95 -6.67 8.07 0.65
N VAL A 96 -6.30 6.84 0.98
CA VAL A 96 -5.18 6.52 1.87
C VAL A 96 -4.31 5.46 1.21
N LEU A 97 -3.00 5.61 1.37
CA LEU A 97 -1.99 4.61 1.06
C LEU A 97 -1.32 4.16 2.35
N GLN A 98 -1.32 2.86 2.62
CA GLN A 98 -0.61 2.26 3.73
C GLN A 98 0.68 1.63 3.23
N LEU A 99 1.78 1.88 3.94
CA LEU A 99 3.05 1.17 3.75
C LEU A 99 3.51 0.67 5.11
N CYS A 100 3.80 -0.62 5.25
CA CYS A 100 4.29 -1.13 6.52
C CYS A 100 5.43 -2.14 6.36
N MET A 101 6.39 -2.05 7.28
CA MET A 101 7.53 -2.94 7.38
C MET A 101 7.89 -3.11 8.86
N GLU A 102 7.81 -4.33 9.35
CA GLU A 102 7.97 -4.64 10.77
C GLU A 102 7.05 -3.74 11.62
N GLU A 103 7.59 -3.00 12.59
CA GLU A 103 6.84 -2.09 13.43
C GLU A 103 6.58 -0.70 12.80
N LEU A 104 7.13 -0.40 11.62
CA LEU A 104 7.05 0.91 11.00
C LEU A 104 5.90 0.97 9.99
N CYS A 105 4.83 1.69 10.32
CA CYS A 105 3.71 1.89 9.38
C CYS A 105 3.52 3.38 9.03
N LEU A 106 3.45 3.67 7.73
CA LEU A 106 2.99 4.94 7.17
C LEU A 106 1.53 4.80 6.74
N VAL A 107 0.69 5.75 7.17
CA VAL A 107 -0.68 5.94 6.67
C VAL A 107 -0.74 7.30 5.97
N TYR A 108 -0.51 7.30 4.66
CA TYR A 108 -0.42 8.53 3.88
C TYR A 108 -1.80 8.94 3.33
N HIS A 109 -2.32 10.08 3.78
CA HIS A 109 -3.65 10.57 3.44
C HIS A 109 -3.61 11.41 2.15
N ILE A 110 -3.79 10.73 1.01
CA ILE A 110 -3.60 11.25 -0.35
C ILE A 110 -4.62 12.34 -0.71
N THR A 111 -5.90 12.15 -0.39
CA THR A 111 -6.98 13.11 -0.76
C THR A 111 -6.73 14.51 -0.25
N VAL A 112 -6.13 14.64 0.94
CA VAL A 112 -5.86 15.95 1.56
C VAL A 112 -4.40 16.40 1.44
N ALA A 113 -3.53 15.57 0.86
CA ALA A 113 -2.17 15.97 0.53
C ALA A 113 -2.13 16.98 -0.62
N THR A 114 -1.24 17.98 -0.52
CA THR A 114 -1.02 18.98 -1.56
C THR A 114 0.01 18.51 -2.59
N LYS A 115 1.03 17.76 -2.15
CA LYS A 115 2.18 17.33 -2.95
C LYS A 115 2.57 15.91 -2.61
N TRP A 116 3.12 15.21 -3.60
CA TRP A 116 3.71 13.89 -3.39
C TRP A 116 4.98 13.99 -2.53
N PRO A 117 5.23 13.02 -1.63
CA PRO A 117 6.54 12.87 -1.01
C PRO A 117 7.58 12.63 -2.11
N LYS A 118 8.75 13.27 -2.03
CA LYS A 118 9.75 13.21 -3.10
C LYS A 118 10.23 11.78 -3.34
N SER A 119 10.28 10.98 -2.27
CA SER A 119 10.73 9.60 -2.33
C SER A 119 9.65 8.62 -2.80
N LEU A 120 8.36 9.00 -2.79
CA LEU A 120 7.27 8.03 -2.94
C LEU A 120 7.24 7.35 -4.32
N ARG A 121 7.34 8.11 -5.42
CA ARG A 121 7.32 7.52 -6.77
C ARG A 121 8.53 6.62 -7.03
N PRO A 122 9.78 7.04 -6.75
CA PRO A 122 10.94 6.14 -6.84
C PRO A 122 10.78 4.89 -5.96
N PHE A 123 10.24 5.05 -4.75
CA PHE A 123 10.00 3.96 -3.82
C PHE A 123 9.00 2.92 -4.39
N LEU A 124 7.86 3.37 -4.93
CA LEU A 124 6.89 2.45 -5.53
C LEU A 124 7.40 1.78 -6.82
N LYS A 125 8.31 2.43 -7.55
CA LYS A 125 8.92 1.91 -8.79
C LYS A 125 10.20 1.09 -8.58
N GLU A 126 10.66 0.89 -7.34
CA GLU A 126 11.86 0.11 -7.02
C GLU A 126 11.85 -1.28 -7.70
N ASP A 127 12.97 -1.69 -8.28
CA ASP A 127 13.09 -2.93 -9.08
C ASP A 127 14.01 -3.99 -8.44
N ARG A 128 14.80 -3.63 -7.42
CA ARG A 128 15.85 -4.51 -6.88
C ARG A 128 15.64 -4.85 -5.42
N LEU A 129 15.52 -3.86 -4.55
CA LEU A 129 15.76 -4.05 -3.12
C LEU A 129 14.67 -4.86 -2.39
N TYR A 130 13.40 -4.58 -2.66
CA TYR A 130 12.28 -5.19 -1.95
C TYR A 130 11.14 -5.54 -2.89
N THR A 131 10.20 -6.34 -2.37
CA THR A 131 8.96 -6.70 -3.06
C THR A 131 7.77 -6.21 -2.24
N PHE A 132 6.81 -5.58 -2.91
CA PHE A 132 5.56 -5.19 -2.26
C PHE A 132 4.68 -6.42 -2.01
N VAL A 133 4.04 -6.49 -0.85
CA VAL A 133 3.12 -7.56 -0.52
C VAL A 133 1.75 -6.96 -0.22
N GLY A 134 0.71 -7.50 -0.80
CA GLY A 134 -0.65 -7.02 -0.58
C GLY A 134 -1.65 -8.16 -0.65
N PHE A 135 -2.91 -7.84 -0.36
CA PHE A 135 -3.98 -8.81 -0.32
C PHE A 135 -5.06 -8.42 -1.34
N SER A 136 -5.23 -9.21 -2.41
CA SER A 136 -6.05 -8.79 -3.56
C SER A 136 -5.55 -7.49 -4.23
N ILE A 137 -4.24 -7.27 -4.17
CA ILE A 137 -3.52 -6.05 -4.56
C ILE A 137 -3.69 -5.60 -6.02
N GLU A 138 -4.16 -6.47 -6.93
CA GLU A 138 -4.27 -6.11 -8.34
C GLU A 138 -5.22 -4.92 -8.57
N GLY A 139 -6.36 -4.91 -7.88
CA GLY A 139 -7.31 -3.80 -7.93
C GLY A 139 -6.71 -2.52 -7.34
N ASP A 140 -5.98 -2.65 -6.24
CA ASP A 140 -5.33 -1.52 -5.57
C ASP A 140 -4.28 -0.87 -6.48
N LYS A 141 -3.51 -1.67 -7.23
CA LYS A 141 -2.56 -1.18 -8.24
C LYS A 141 -3.24 -0.39 -9.34
N GLU A 142 -4.36 -0.90 -9.88
CA GLU A 142 -5.12 -0.20 -10.91
C GLU A 142 -5.63 1.16 -10.40
N MET A 143 -6.14 1.18 -9.17
CA MET A 143 -6.64 2.38 -8.51
C MET A 143 -5.53 3.39 -8.18
N LEU A 144 -4.38 2.93 -7.71
CA LEU A 144 -3.19 3.77 -7.52
C LEU A 144 -2.76 4.41 -8.84
N ARG A 145 -2.71 3.62 -9.92
CA ARG A 145 -2.32 4.11 -11.25
C ARG A 145 -3.26 5.20 -11.73
N SER A 146 -4.57 5.03 -11.52
CA SER A 146 -5.58 6.06 -11.82
C SER A 146 -5.41 7.34 -10.99
N SER A 147 -4.71 7.25 -9.86
CA SER A 147 -4.42 8.35 -8.93
C SER A 147 -3.02 8.96 -9.12
N GLY A 148 -2.24 8.49 -10.12
CA GLY A 148 -0.92 9.02 -10.46
C GLY A 148 0.26 8.40 -9.69
N LEU A 149 0.06 7.23 -9.09
CA LEU A 149 1.09 6.42 -8.44
C LEU A 149 1.09 5.02 -9.03
N GLU A 150 2.25 4.39 -9.17
CA GLU A 150 2.32 3.05 -9.74
C GLU A 150 3.33 2.20 -8.98
N ILE A 151 2.86 1.05 -8.51
CA ILE A 151 3.73 0.00 -7.98
C ILE A 151 4.36 -0.71 -9.17
N ASN A 152 5.67 -0.97 -9.10
CA ASN A 152 6.37 -1.73 -10.12
C ASN A 152 5.63 -3.06 -10.42
N PRO A 153 5.21 -3.30 -11.68
CA PRO A 153 4.39 -4.43 -12.04
C PRO A 153 5.09 -5.78 -11.87
N ASP A 154 6.41 -5.82 -11.71
CA ASP A 154 7.17 -7.06 -11.53
C ASP A 154 7.61 -7.29 -10.06
N LYS A 155 7.31 -6.33 -9.16
CA LYS A 155 7.80 -6.35 -7.77
C LYS A 155 6.66 -6.35 -6.76
N TYR A 156 5.70 -7.24 -6.97
CA TYR A 156 4.63 -7.43 -6.00
C TYR A 156 4.23 -8.90 -5.82
N VAL A 157 3.60 -9.18 -4.67
CA VAL A 157 2.99 -10.45 -4.32
C VAL A 157 1.57 -10.22 -3.87
N ASP A 158 0.63 -10.92 -4.52
CA ASP A 158 -0.73 -11.09 -4.01
C ASP A 158 -0.80 -12.33 -3.10
N ILE A 159 -0.82 -12.10 -1.78
CA ILE A 159 -0.82 -13.18 -0.78
C ILE A 159 -2.04 -14.09 -0.98
N GLN A 160 -3.19 -13.53 -1.33
CA GLN A 160 -4.45 -14.28 -1.50
C GLN A 160 -4.35 -15.36 -2.59
N ARG A 161 -3.50 -15.12 -3.60
CA ARG A 161 -3.24 -16.06 -4.70
C ARG A 161 -2.13 -17.05 -4.41
N LYS A 162 -1.24 -16.72 -3.48
CA LYS A 162 -0.04 -17.50 -3.15
C LYS A 162 -0.24 -18.42 -1.94
N TRP A 163 -1.16 -18.10 -1.03
CA TRP A 163 -1.38 -18.88 0.18
C TRP A 163 -2.83 -19.30 0.36
N ARG A 164 -3.01 -20.54 0.83
CA ARG A 164 -4.31 -21.07 1.23
C ARG A 164 -4.24 -21.52 2.67
N VAL A 165 -5.23 -21.12 3.45
CA VAL A 165 -5.33 -21.50 4.85
C VAL A 165 -5.68 -22.98 4.94
N PRO A 166 -4.80 -23.82 5.51
CA PRO A 166 -5.11 -25.23 5.74
C PRO A 166 -6.38 -25.36 6.61
N PHE A 167 -7.18 -26.40 6.36
CA PHE A 167 -8.36 -26.74 7.17
C PHE A 167 -9.54 -25.74 7.14
N LYS A 168 -9.43 -24.58 6.47
CA LYS A 168 -10.52 -23.60 6.34
C LYS A 168 -11.34 -23.79 5.07
N GLY A 169 -11.95 -24.97 4.93
CA GLY A 169 -12.86 -25.35 3.84
C GLY A 169 -12.25 -25.23 2.42
N ARG A 170 -12.98 -25.70 1.40
CA ARG A 170 -12.58 -25.53 0.00
C ARG A 170 -13.02 -24.17 -0.53
N LYS A 171 -12.44 -23.08 -0.04
CA LYS A 171 -12.60 -21.74 -0.64
C LYS A 171 -11.53 -21.51 -1.70
N ARG A 172 -11.89 -20.81 -2.78
CA ARG A 172 -10.93 -20.42 -3.83
C ARG A 172 -9.88 -19.44 -3.28
N TYR A 173 -10.35 -18.50 -2.47
CA TYR A 173 -9.58 -17.43 -1.84
C TYR A 173 -9.99 -17.31 -0.37
N HIS A 174 -9.00 -17.07 0.49
CA HIS A 174 -9.17 -16.79 1.91
C HIS A 174 -9.01 -15.29 2.15
N SER A 175 -9.65 -14.74 3.18
CA SER A 175 -9.48 -13.33 3.55
C SER A 175 -8.17 -13.08 4.29
N LEU A 176 -7.74 -11.82 4.42
CA LEU A 176 -6.58 -11.47 5.25
C LEU A 176 -6.78 -11.92 6.71
N VAL A 177 -7.99 -11.75 7.25
CA VAL A 177 -8.38 -12.22 8.58
C VAL A 177 -8.22 -13.75 8.71
N ASP A 178 -8.56 -14.49 7.65
CA ASP A 178 -8.37 -15.94 7.62
C ASP A 178 -6.89 -16.31 7.69
N VAL A 179 -6.07 -15.64 6.89
CA VAL A 179 -4.63 -15.90 6.76
C VAL A 179 -3.90 -15.49 8.02
N ALA A 180 -4.01 -14.22 8.44
CA ALA A 180 -3.39 -13.69 9.65
C ALA A 180 -3.81 -14.47 10.90
N GLY A 181 -5.11 -14.79 11.01
CA GLY A 181 -5.64 -15.61 12.10
C GLY A 181 -5.07 -17.04 12.16
N SER A 182 -4.51 -17.53 11.05
CA SER A 182 -3.93 -18.88 10.94
C SER A 182 -2.41 -18.89 11.04
N VAL A 183 -1.72 -17.92 10.43
CA VAL A 183 -0.24 -17.93 10.33
C VAL A 183 0.42 -17.02 11.37
N ILE A 184 -0.29 -16.01 11.87
CA ILE A 184 0.20 -15.12 12.92
C ILE A 184 -0.33 -15.57 14.28
N HIS A 185 -1.62 -15.33 14.53
CA HIS A 185 -2.26 -15.60 15.82
C HIS A 185 -3.79 -15.46 15.72
N PRO A 186 -4.60 -16.25 16.47
CA PRO A 186 -6.06 -16.12 16.47
C PRO A 186 -6.60 -14.72 16.82
N PHE A 187 -5.81 -13.87 17.48
CA PHE A 187 -6.13 -12.46 17.75
C PHE A 187 -6.55 -11.70 16.48
N TYR A 188 -5.93 -11.99 15.34
CA TYR A 188 -6.24 -11.30 14.09
C TYR A 188 -7.59 -11.70 13.48
N LYS A 189 -8.30 -12.71 14.02
CA LYS A 189 -9.63 -13.11 13.53
C LYS A 189 -10.70 -12.03 13.71
N GLN A 190 -10.49 -11.13 14.66
CA GLN A 190 -11.40 -10.03 15.01
C GLN A 190 -10.82 -8.65 14.65
N MET A 191 -9.70 -8.59 13.92
CA MET A 191 -9.01 -7.33 13.62
C MET A 191 -9.87 -6.35 12.80
N LYS A 192 -10.86 -6.88 12.05
CA LYS A 192 -11.77 -6.08 11.21
C LYS A 192 -13.11 -5.77 11.86
N ASP A 193 -13.32 -6.12 13.12
CA ASP A 193 -14.62 -5.99 13.80
C ASP A 193 -14.80 -4.61 14.47
N LYS A 194 -13.73 -3.80 14.53
CA LYS A 194 -13.74 -2.48 15.17
C LYS A 194 -14.32 -1.35 14.31
N ILE A 195 -14.65 -1.61 13.05
CA ILE A 195 -15.16 -0.60 12.11
C ILE A 195 -16.48 -1.03 11.50
N ASP A 196 -17.36 -0.07 11.23
CA ASP A 196 -18.55 -0.22 10.40
C ASP A 196 -18.15 -0.09 8.93
N ARG A 197 -18.21 -1.20 8.19
CA ARG A 197 -17.80 -1.25 6.76
C ARG A 197 -18.69 -0.42 5.82
N VAL A 198 -19.79 0.14 6.29
CA VAL A 198 -20.67 1.02 5.51
C VAL A 198 -20.47 2.47 5.91
N GLU A 199 -20.55 2.77 7.21
CA GLU A 199 -20.46 4.16 7.66
C GLU A 199 -19.02 4.66 7.76
N ASP A 200 -18.08 3.83 8.21
CA ASP A 200 -16.69 4.27 8.38
C ASP A 200 -15.92 4.34 7.06
N HIS A 201 -16.26 3.50 6.07
CA HIS A 201 -15.68 3.57 4.72
C HIS A 201 -15.92 4.93 4.05
N LYS A 202 -16.92 5.67 4.50
CA LYS A 202 -17.22 7.01 4.01
C LYS A 202 -16.28 8.09 4.54
N LEU A 203 -15.43 7.77 5.51
CA LEU A 203 -14.60 8.73 6.24
C LEU A 203 -13.16 8.79 5.73
N TRP A 204 -12.71 7.83 4.92
CA TRP A 204 -11.31 7.76 4.46
C TRP A 204 -10.82 8.98 3.70
N GLY A 205 -11.70 9.68 2.99
CA GLY A 205 -11.38 10.92 2.28
C GLY A 205 -11.48 12.20 3.12
N ILE A 206 -11.86 12.09 4.40
CA ILE A 206 -12.18 13.23 5.27
C ILE A 206 -11.04 13.45 6.26
N SER A 207 -10.54 14.68 6.32
CA SER A 207 -9.46 15.07 7.24
C SER A 207 -10.00 15.78 8.50
N PRO A 208 -9.39 15.54 9.67
CA PRO A 208 -8.39 14.50 9.93
C PRO A 208 -9.01 13.11 10.01
N LEU A 209 -8.22 12.05 9.75
CA LEU A 209 -8.68 10.68 9.99
C LEU A 209 -8.87 10.43 11.49
N PRO A 210 -9.99 9.80 11.91
CA PRO A 210 -10.15 9.32 13.28
C PRO A 210 -9.06 8.33 13.68
N ASN A 211 -8.62 8.38 14.95
CA ASN A 211 -7.57 7.50 15.46
C ASN A 211 -7.87 6.01 15.24
N TYR A 212 -9.12 5.56 15.43
CA TYR A 212 -9.48 4.16 15.24
C TYR A 212 -9.35 3.68 13.78
N LEU A 213 -9.52 4.58 12.80
CA LEU A 213 -9.27 4.27 11.39
C LEU A 213 -7.77 4.23 11.07
N ILE A 214 -6.98 5.09 11.71
CA ILE A 214 -5.52 5.03 11.63
C ILE A 214 -5.03 3.70 12.21
N GLU A 215 -5.55 3.29 13.37
CA GLU A 215 -5.25 1.99 13.99
C GLU A 215 -5.66 0.82 13.09
N TYR A 216 -6.89 0.83 12.55
CA TYR A 216 -7.37 -0.18 11.62
C TYR A 216 -6.43 -0.33 10.42
N ALA A 217 -6.15 0.77 9.72
CA ALA A 217 -5.28 0.79 8.54
C ALA A 217 -3.87 0.26 8.85
N SER A 218 -3.34 0.62 10.02
CA SER A 218 -2.00 0.19 10.44
C SER A 218 -1.96 -1.30 10.79
N ILE A 219 -3.01 -1.81 11.44
CA ILE A 219 -3.14 -3.24 11.75
C ILE A 219 -3.34 -4.07 10.48
N ASP A 220 -4.09 -3.57 9.49
CA ASP A 220 -4.28 -4.26 8.21
C ASP A 220 -2.97 -4.40 7.43
N ALA A 221 -2.20 -3.30 7.36
CA ALA A 221 -0.88 -3.31 6.74
C ALA A 221 0.10 -4.22 7.49
N TYR A 222 0.20 -4.11 8.82
CA TYR A 222 1.06 -5.00 9.62
C TYR A 222 0.68 -6.48 9.44
N ALA A 223 -0.61 -6.82 9.54
CA ALA A 223 -1.06 -8.20 9.39
C ALA A 223 -0.73 -8.76 8.00
N THR A 224 -0.77 -7.91 6.96
CA THR A 224 -0.35 -8.28 5.60
C THR A 224 1.15 -8.57 5.52
N TYR A 225 1.99 -7.64 6.01
CA TYR A 225 3.45 -7.80 6.05
C TYR A 225 3.84 -9.07 6.80
N GLU A 226 3.35 -9.20 8.03
CA GLU A 226 3.77 -10.23 8.96
C GLU A 226 3.24 -11.61 8.55
N SER A 227 2.07 -11.67 7.90
CA SER A 227 1.58 -12.91 7.31
C SER A 227 2.52 -13.43 6.24
N TRP A 228 2.96 -12.56 5.31
CA TRP A 228 3.85 -12.98 4.25
C TRP A 228 5.23 -13.38 4.77
N LYS A 229 5.80 -12.60 5.69
CA LYS A 229 7.07 -12.94 6.35
C LYS A 229 7.04 -14.34 6.96
N ARG A 230 5.99 -14.69 7.72
CA ARG A 230 5.85 -16.03 8.29
C ARG A 230 5.63 -17.11 7.24
N ILE A 231 4.86 -16.83 6.19
CA ILE A 231 4.62 -17.77 5.09
C ILE A 231 5.93 -18.13 4.38
N GLU A 232 6.79 -17.15 4.09
CA GLU A 232 8.07 -17.39 3.42
C GLU A 232 9.02 -18.18 4.31
N ASN A 233 9.12 -17.84 5.61
CA ASN A 233 9.90 -18.62 6.57
C ASN A 233 9.45 -20.10 6.62
N ILE A 234 8.13 -20.36 6.56
CA ILE A 234 7.59 -21.72 6.50
C ILE A 234 8.02 -22.44 5.22
N ARG A 235 7.99 -21.74 4.07
CA ARG A 235 8.39 -22.31 2.77
C ARG A 235 9.88 -22.64 2.73
N GLU A 236 10.73 -21.71 3.14
CA GLU A 236 12.19 -21.89 3.19
C GLU A 236 12.55 -23.08 4.10
N GLY A 237 11.88 -23.21 5.25
CA GLY A 237 12.08 -24.36 6.15
C GLY A 237 11.67 -25.69 5.52
N LEU A 238 10.53 -25.74 4.83
CA LEU A 238 10.04 -26.95 4.13
C LEU A 238 10.89 -27.32 2.92
N GLU A 239 11.51 -26.35 2.24
CA GLU A 239 12.46 -26.59 1.15
C GLU A 239 13.76 -27.16 1.70
N SER A 240 14.30 -26.56 2.77
CA SER A 240 15.51 -27.04 3.44
C SER A 240 15.37 -28.47 3.97
N GLU A 241 14.19 -28.85 4.49
CA GLU A 241 13.91 -30.22 4.94
C GLU A 241 13.94 -31.24 3.80
N LYS A 242 13.54 -30.88 2.58
CA LYS A 242 13.57 -31.79 1.42
C LYS A 242 14.97 -32.02 0.88
N GLU A 243 15.89 -31.11 1.15
CA GLU A 243 17.29 -31.16 0.71
C GLU A 243 18.22 -31.87 1.71
N ALA A 244 17.75 -32.11 2.95
CA ALA A 244 18.47 -32.78 4.03
C ALA A 244 18.31 -34.32 3.98
#